data_AF-A0A4Q1VS34-F1
#
_entry.id   AF-A0A4Q1VS34-F1
#
_cell.length_a   1.000
_cell.length_b   1.000
_cell.length_c   1.000
_cell.angle_alpha   90.00
_cell.angle_beta   90.00
_cell.angle_gamma   90.00
#
_symmetry.space_group_name_H-M   'P 1'
#
loop_
_entity.id
_entity.type
_entity.pdbx_description
1 polymer ?
#
loop_
_entity_poly.entity_id
_entity_poly.type
_entity_poly.pdbx_seq_one_letter_code
_entity_poly.pdbx_strand_id
1 'polypeptide(L)'
;MRFLPWLCFAFFARRLRIAVTFASAWMREPHRYRAIFVAWYLLKALFCFVAVAFMCPAAFVLELALVALLIVDFLPIEAVQNVVKRINLAISAILGDCFIFASSDFRQQAVASKLSRDLSWLEENCNRIVIVAHSQGAAVTYLALRQYGRRKVNLFISFGAGILKLFQLSRPEHRDTILLVAFVAFFLALTEIYVFAAVTGLSRTPIPIWSAMLMIPLMIIGILLGISLTSEEGAQEIEARTSEFKEQGLHWVDFYAALDPVPNGPLLLPTPEDLNSSRGPESIQLCNQLSILADHTSYMTNRDEFLPMVVEAIGRYSGTNVRLPKRDYFDICWASAFRRIRITIEKTDQTILLVALFAYLFERRTFEALGTWLVGLTQVACGYAEGTAGCWQHSATITGLAALIAIYLILRMTVQALHWAGASLSRSVTQLFIFLFAAISHSVTCVTLSFAVLLYHAPFSWVVWLYKFVGERELSVEAFQGIYLGLAVGLIVTAFDGTRAYFERVNN
;
A
#
# COMPACT_ATOMS: atom_id res chain seq x y z
N MET A 1 -8.89 -22.42 -2.58
CA MET A 1 -9.30 -21.38 -1.62
C MET A 1 -9.43 -20.08 -2.42
N ARG A 2 -10.52 -19.91 -3.19
CA ARG A 2 -10.59 -18.85 -4.21
C ARG A 2 -10.80 -17.42 -3.67
N PHE A 3 -10.74 -17.25 -2.35
CA PHE A 3 -10.99 -15.99 -1.67
C PHE A 3 -9.84 -14.99 -1.85
N LEU A 4 -8.60 -15.46 -1.85
CA LEU A 4 -7.43 -14.58 -1.84
C LEU A 4 -7.23 -13.81 -3.17
N PRO A 5 -7.31 -14.44 -4.36
CA PRO A 5 -7.25 -13.70 -5.62
C PRO A 5 -8.35 -12.63 -5.73
N TRP A 6 -9.58 -12.98 -5.30
CA TRP A 6 -10.68 -12.02 -5.24
C TRP A 6 -10.38 -10.87 -4.28
N LEU A 7 -9.83 -11.16 -3.08
CA LEU A 7 -9.52 -10.13 -2.08
C LEU A 7 -8.48 -9.13 -2.60
N CYS A 8 -7.40 -9.63 -3.23
CA CYS A 8 -6.37 -8.81 -3.86
C CYS A 8 -6.95 -7.99 -5.02
N PHE A 9 -7.74 -8.63 -5.88
CA PHE A 9 -8.36 -7.95 -7.01
C PHE A 9 -9.32 -6.84 -6.55
N ALA A 10 -10.23 -7.15 -5.63
CA ALA A 10 -11.17 -6.20 -5.03
C ALA A 10 -10.44 -5.05 -4.33
N PHE A 11 -9.28 -5.31 -3.71
CA PHE A 11 -8.42 -4.29 -3.13
C PHE A 11 -8.08 -3.20 -4.15
N PHE A 12 -7.39 -3.58 -5.22
CA PHE A 12 -6.93 -2.62 -6.22
C PHE A 12 -8.06 -2.06 -7.08
N ALA A 13 -9.09 -2.85 -7.39
CA ALA A 13 -10.25 -2.39 -8.14
C ALA A 13 -10.95 -1.22 -7.43
N ARG A 14 -11.15 -1.32 -6.12
CA ARG A 14 -11.74 -0.22 -5.33
C ARG A 14 -10.85 1.02 -5.31
N ARG A 15 -9.54 0.85 -5.16
CA ARG A 15 -8.60 2.00 -5.17
C ARG A 15 -8.54 2.70 -6.50
N LEU A 16 -8.60 1.94 -7.58
CA LEU A 16 -8.68 2.49 -8.93
C LEU A 16 -9.96 3.31 -9.09
N ARG A 17 -11.11 2.81 -8.62
CA ARG A 17 -12.36 3.58 -8.59
C ARG A 17 -12.23 4.85 -7.77
N ILE A 18 -11.69 4.77 -6.56
CA ILE A 18 -11.43 5.96 -5.71
C ILE A 18 -10.60 6.99 -6.48
N ALA A 19 -9.50 6.57 -7.10
CA ALA A 19 -8.63 7.46 -7.86
C ALA A 19 -9.36 8.09 -9.07
N VAL A 20 -10.14 7.31 -9.81
CA VAL A 20 -10.94 7.78 -10.96
C VAL A 20 -12.03 8.75 -10.51
N THR A 21 -12.77 8.44 -9.44
CA THR A 21 -13.81 9.32 -8.88
C THR A 21 -13.21 10.65 -8.47
N PHE A 22 -12.09 10.66 -7.72
CA PHE A 22 -11.42 11.90 -7.35
C PHE A 22 -10.87 12.67 -8.56
N ALA A 23 -10.24 11.99 -9.53
CA ALA A 23 -9.82 12.64 -10.76
C ALA A 23 -11.00 13.32 -11.47
N SER A 24 -12.14 12.64 -11.54
CA SER A 24 -13.35 13.16 -12.17
C SER A 24 -13.98 14.34 -11.43
N ALA A 25 -13.98 14.32 -10.10
CA ALA A 25 -14.45 15.42 -9.26
C ALA A 25 -13.56 16.66 -9.45
N TRP A 26 -12.24 16.48 -9.36
CA TRP A 26 -11.27 17.56 -9.57
C TRP A 26 -11.29 18.12 -11.01
N MET A 27 -11.68 17.33 -12.01
CA MET A 27 -11.90 17.82 -13.36
C MET A 27 -13.09 18.78 -13.47
N ARG A 28 -14.04 18.78 -12.54
CA ARG A 28 -15.21 19.66 -12.57
C ARG A 28 -14.98 20.99 -11.84
N GLU A 29 -14.03 21.04 -10.90
CA GLU A 29 -13.77 22.24 -10.12
C GLU A 29 -12.84 23.25 -10.82
N PRO A 30 -13.19 24.55 -10.84
CA PRO A 30 -12.36 25.60 -11.42
C PRO A 30 -11.21 25.99 -10.46
N HIS A 31 -10.25 25.09 -10.25
CA HIS A 31 -9.09 25.34 -9.39
C HIS A 31 -7.78 25.52 -10.18
N ARG A 32 -6.94 26.48 -9.75
CA ARG A 32 -5.61 26.75 -10.34
C ARG A 32 -4.65 25.55 -10.33
N TYR A 33 -4.89 24.54 -9.50
CA TYR A 33 -4.08 23.30 -9.43
C TYR A 33 -4.78 22.06 -9.98
N ARG A 34 -5.89 22.25 -10.72
CA ARG A 34 -6.65 21.15 -11.32
C ARG A 34 -5.75 20.17 -12.08
N ALA A 35 -4.84 20.69 -12.92
CA ALA A 35 -3.95 19.84 -13.71
C ALA A 35 -3.05 18.95 -12.84
N ILE A 36 -2.49 19.50 -11.76
CA ILE A 36 -1.60 18.78 -10.84
C ILE A 36 -2.36 17.67 -10.12
N PHE A 37 -3.55 17.97 -9.57
CA PHE A 37 -4.36 16.97 -8.87
C PHE A 37 -4.88 15.88 -9.81
N VAL A 38 -5.36 16.25 -11.00
CA VAL A 38 -5.80 15.29 -12.01
C VAL A 38 -4.64 14.39 -12.42
N ALA A 39 -3.47 14.94 -12.73
CA ALA A 39 -2.28 14.16 -13.06
C ALA A 39 -1.88 13.21 -11.92
N TRP A 40 -1.93 13.67 -10.68
CA TRP A 40 -1.64 12.87 -9.49
C TRP A 40 -2.60 11.68 -9.33
N TYR A 41 -3.90 11.89 -9.51
CA TYR A 41 -4.89 10.81 -9.44
C TYR A 41 -4.82 9.86 -10.64
N LEU A 42 -4.49 10.36 -11.84
CA LEU A 42 -4.23 9.52 -13.01
C LEU A 42 -2.98 8.66 -12.79
N LEU A 43 -1.92 9.20 -12.21
CA LEU A 43 -0.72 8.44 -11.85
C LEU A 43 -1.05 7.35 -10.81
N LYS A 44 -1.88 7.66 -9.81
CA LYS A 44 -2.39 6.66 -8.85
C LYS A 44 -3.23 5.59 -9.54
N ALA A 45 -4.09 5.96 -10.48
CA ALA A 45 -4.90 5.02 -11.25
C ALA A 45 -4.00 4.09 -12.08
N LEU A 46 -3.01 4.65 -12.78
CA LEU A 46 -2.02 3.87 -13.52
C LEU A 46 -1.24 2.93 -12.60
N PHE A 47 -0.78 3.41 -11.45
CA PHE A 47 -0.10 2.58 -10.46
C PHE A 47 -0.99 1.44 -9.98
N CYS A 48 -2.26 1.70 -9.64
CA CYS A 48 -3.19 0.65 -9.24
C CYS A 48 -3.42 -0.36 -10.36
N PHE A 49 -3.55 0.11 -11.60
CA PHE A 49 -3.71 -0.75 -12.77
C PHE A 49 -2.50 -1.68 -12.96
N VAL A 50 -1.29 -1.14 -12.89
CA VAL A 50 -0.04 -1.93 -12.95
C VAL A 50 0.06 -2.87 -11.76
N ALA A 51 -0.31 -2.43 -10.56
CA ALA A 51 -0.27 -3.26 -9.35
C ALA A 51 -1.25 -4.43 -9.41
N VAL A 52 -2.43 -4.27 -10.04
CA VAL A 52 -3.37 -5.40 -10.28
C VAL A 52 -2.67 -6.51 -11.04
N ALA A 53 -1.89 -6.17 -12.07
CA ALA A 53 -1.15 -7.16 -12.85
C ALA A 53 -0.24 -7.95 -11.90
N PHE A 54 0.76 -7.32 -11.30
CA PHE A 54 1.73 -8.00 -10.43
C PHE A 54 1.14 -8.76 -9.23
N MET A 55 0.00 -8.31 -8.71
CA MET A 55 -0.60 -8.91 -7.52
C MET A 55 -1.41 -10.17 -7.83
N CYS A 56 -1.88 -10.36 -9.08
CA CYS A 56 -2.57 -11.58 -9.47
C CYS A 56 -1.62 -12.81 -9.44
N PRO A 57 -0.42 -12.78 -10.04
CA PRO A 57 0.59 -13.84 -9.87
C PRO A 57 1.00 -14.04 -8.41
N ALA A 58 1.19 -12.96 -7.64
CA ALA A 58 1.56 -13.08 -6.23
C ALA A 58 0.48 -13.80 -5.41
N ALA A 59 -0.79 -13.45 -5.61
CA ALA A 59 -1.92 -14.12 -4.99
C ALA A 59 -2.02 -15.59 -5.45
N PHE A 60 -1.75 -15.86 -6.72
CA PHE A 60 -1.72 -17.22 -7.27
C PHE A 60 -0.62 -18.07 -6.65
N VAL A 61 0.61 -17.56 -6.57
CA VAL A 61 1.74 -18.22 -5.91
C VAL A 61 1.43 -18.49 -4.44
N LEU A 62 0.80 -17.53 -3.75
CA LEU A 62 0.36 -17.73 -2.37
C LEU A 62 -0.72 -18.82 -2.27
N GLU A 63 -1.68 -18.89 -3.19
CA GLU A 63 -2.66 -19.99 -3.22
C GLU A 63 -1.97 -21.35 -3.46
N LEU A 64 -0.99 -21.43 -4.36
CA LEU A 64 -0.18 -22.63 -4.56
C LEU A 64 0.60 -23.00 -3.29
N ALA A 65 1.17 -22.02 -2.59
CA ALA A 65 1.86 -22.23 -1.33
C ALA A 65 0.92 -22.77 -0.24
N LEU A 66 -0.33 -22.28 -0.18
CA LEU A 66 -1.34 -22.80 0.75
C LEU A 66 -1.76 -24.23 0.38
N VAL A 67 -1.90 -24.55 -0.91
CA VAL A 67 -2.16 -25.93 -1.37
C VAL A 67 -0.97 -26.85 -1.02
N ALA A 68 0.25 -26.40 -1.24
CA ALA A 68 1.44 -27.14 -0.85
C ALA A 68 1.49 -27.36 0.66
N LEU A 69 1.11 -26.35 1.46
CA LEU A 69 1.01 -26.48 2.92
C LEU A 69 0.00 -27.57 3.32
N LEU A 70 -1.14 -27.68 2.63
CA LEU A 70 -2.11 -28.76 2.84
C LEU A 70 -1.54 -30.14 2.49
N ILE A 71 -0.79 -30.24 1.39
CA ILE A 71 -0.12 -31.50 1.00
C ILE A 71 0.91 -31.90 2.06
N VAL A 72 1.68 -30.92 2.55
CA VAL A 72 2.69 -31.10 3.60
C VAL A 72 2.07 -31.53 4.92
N ASP A 73 0.83 -31.11 5.23
CA ASP A 73 0.08 -31.55 6.42
C ASP A 73 -0.19 -33.06 6.44
N PHE A 74 -0.25 -33.72 5.27
CA PHE A 74 -0.39 -35.18 5.16
C PHE A 74 0.90 -35.95 5.47
N LEU A 75 2.06 -35.29 5.55
CA LEU A 75 3.31 -35.95 5.90
C LEU A 75 3.35 -36.23 7.42
N PRO A 76 3.54 -37.49 7.86
CA PRO A 76 3.58 -37.85 9.27
C PRO A 76 4.95 -37.51 9.91
N ILE A 77 5.43 -36.28 9.75
CA ILE A 77 6.68 -35.78 10.32
C ILE A 77 6.33 -34.73 11.38
N GLU A 78 6.49 -35.05 12.66
CA GLU A 78 6.05 -34.21 13.78
C GLU A 78 6.59 -32.77 13.72
N ALA A 79 7.86 -32.60 13.36
CA ALA A 79 8.49 -31.28 13.25
C ALA A 79 7.79 -30.39 12.21
N VAL A 80 7.43 -30.97 11.07
CA VAL A 80 6.74 -30.28 9.98
C VAL A 80 5.30 -29.96 10.38
N GLN A 81 4.59 -30.92 10.96
CA GLN A 81 3.21 -30.73 11.42
C GLN A 81 3.11 -29.62 12.48
N ASN A 82 4.09 -29.48 13.37
CA ASN A 82 4.10 -28.41 14.36
C ASN A 82 4.20 -27.02 13.71
N VAL A 83 4.97 -26.88 12.63
CA VAL A 83 5.08 -25.63 11.87
C VAL A 83 3.78 -25.37 11.10
N VAL A 84 3.26 -26.37 10.38
CA VAL A 84 2.01 -26.27 9.61
C VAL A 84 0.85 -25.90 10.52
N LYS A 85 0.71 -26.53 11.70
CA LYS A 85 -0.32 -26.21 12.69
C LYS A 85 -0.26 -24.75 13.13
N ARG A 86 0.94 -24.20 13.39
CA ARG A 86 1.08 -22.77 13.77
C ARG A 86 0.63 -21.85 12.64
N ILE A 87 0.99 -22.16 11.40
CA ILE A 87 0.59 -21.38 10.23
C ILE A 87 -0.92 -21.50 10.01
N ASN A 88 -1.48 -22.70 10.03
CA ASN A 88 -2.92 -22.94 9.87
C ASN A 88 -3.72 -22.26 10.98
N LEU A 89 -3.29 -22.35 12.25
CA LEU A 89 -3.94 -21.63 13.35
C LEU A 89 -3.93 -20.12 13.14
N ALA A 90 -2.81 -19.55 12.68
CA ALA A 90 -2.71 -18.12 12.39
C ALA A 90 -3.64 -17.70 11.24
N ILE A 91 -3.68 -18.48 10.16
CA ILE A 91 -4.56 -18.22 9.00
C ILE A 91 -6.02 -18.37 9.38
N SER A 92 -6.38 -19.44 10.10
CA SER A 92 -7.74 -19.72 10.56
C SER A 92 -8.24 -18.68 11.55
N ALA A 93 -7.39 -18.19 12.46
CA ALA A 93 -7.77 -17.12 13.39
C ALA A 93 -8.10 -15.81 12.67
N ILE A 94 -7.47 -15.53 11.52
CA ILE A 94 -7.70 -14.29 10.76
C ILE A 94 -8.87 -14.45 9.78
N LEU A 95 -8.83 -15.50 8.94
CA LEU A 95 -9.78 -15.67 7.84
C LEU A 95 -10.98 -16.55 8.20
N GLY A 96 -10.77 -17.54 9.08
CA GLY A 96 -11.76 -18.54 9.43
C GLY A 96 -12.99 -17.92 10.11
N ASP A 97 -12.78 -17.08 11.12
CA ASP A 97 -13.87 -16.45 11.87
C ASP A 97 -14.72 -15.52 11.01
N CYS A 98 -14.05 -14.74 10.14
CA CYS A 98 -14.73 -13.87 9.17
C CYS A 98 -15.56 -14.68 8.17
N PHE A 99 -15.00 -15.76 7.63
CA PHE A 99 -15.68 -16.61 6.65
C PHE A 99 -16.87 -17.34 7.27
N ILE A 100 -16.67 -17.94 8.44
CA ILE A 100 -17.71 -18.63 9.21
C ILE A 100 -18.86 -17.68 9.56
N PHE A 101 -18.53 -16.45 9.94
CA PHE A 101 -19.51 -15.41 10.21
C PHE A 101 -20.28 -15.03 8.94
N ALA A 102 -19.59 -14.79 7.83
CA ALA A 102 -20.22 -14.45 6.56
C ALA A 102 -21.11 -15.58 6.01
N SER A 103 -20.73 -16.85 6.22
CA SER A 103 -21.42 -18.00 5.63
C SER A 103 -22.66 -18.49 6.38
N SER A 104 -22.98 -17.94 7.56
CA SER A 104 -24.06 -18.46 8.40
C SER A 104 -24.93 -17.34 9.01
N ASP A 105 -26.11 -17.12 8.43
CA ASP A 105 -27.10 -16.17 8.94
C ASP A 105 -27.48 -16.45 10.40
N PHE A 106 -27.59 -17.73 10.77
CA PHE A 106 -27.87 -18.13 12.15
C PHE A 106 -26.77 -17.66 13.12
N ARG A 107 -25.49 -17.81 12.75
CA ARG A 107 -24.39 -17.30 13.59
C ARG A 107 -24.38 -15.78 13.64
N GLN A 108 -24.64 -15.10 12.52
CA GLN A 108 -24.75 -13.63 12.51
C GLN A 108 -25.84 -13.15 13.46
N GLN A 109 -27.03 -13.74 13.40
CA GLN A 109 -28.15 -13.42 14.30
C GLN A 109 -27.82 -13.76 15.75
N ALA A 110 -27.18 -14.89 16.02
CA ALA A 110 -26.79 -15.26 17.38
C ALA A 110 -25.83 -14.23 17.99
N VAL A 111 -24.79 -13.83 17.25
CA VAL A 111 -23.81 -12.84 17.72
C VAL A 111 -24.43 -11.44 17.83
N ALA A 112 -25.23 -11.01 16.84
CA ALA A 112 -25.92 -9.72 16.87
C ALA A 112 -26.94 -9.64 18.03
N SER A 113 -27.69 -10.72 18.27
CA SER A 113 -28.64 -10.80 19.39
C SER A 113 -27.94 -10.75 20.74
N LYS A 114 -26.76 -11.38 20.85
CA LYS A 114 -25.93 -11.29 22.06
C LYS A 114 -25.49 -9.85 22.31
N LEU A 115 -24.93 -9.18 21.30
CA LEU A 115 -24.55 -7.77 21.43
C LEU A 115 -25.75 -6.89 21.80
N SER A 116 -26.92 -7.12 21.21
CA SER A 116 -28.16 -6.40 21.56
C SER A 116 -28.59 -6.60 23.02
N ARG A 117 -28.46 -7.83 23.57
CA ARG A 117 -28.70 -8.10 25.00
C ARG A 117 -27.69 -7.38 25.89
N ASP A 118 -26.41 -7.44 25.53
CA ASP A 118 -25.34 -6.77 26.28
C ASP A 118 -25.52 -5.23 26.25
N LEU A 119 -25.97 -4.68 25.12
CA LEU A 119 -26.36 -3.27 25.01
C LEU A 119 -27.59 -2.93 25.84
N SER A 120 -28.60 -3.80 25.90
CA SER A 120 -29.78 -3.59 26.75
C SER A 120 -29.38 -3.46 28.23
N TRP A 121 -28.51 -4.36 28.69
CA TRP A 121 -27.97 -4.30 30.04
C TRP A 121 -27.20 -2.98 30.29
N LEU A 122 -26.38 -2.53 29.33
CA LEU A 122 -25.72 -1.23 29.43
C LEU A 122 -26.71 -0.07 29.46
N GLU A 123 -27.81 -0.12 28.70
CA GLU A 123 -28.81 0.94 28.70
C GLU A 123 -29.51 1.14 30.04
N GLU A 124 -29.71 0.05 30.79
CA GLU A 124 -30.27 0.10 32.15
C GLU A 124 -29.32 0.79 33.13
N ASN A 125 -28.01 0.69 32.87
CA ASN A 125 -26.96 1.12 33.81
C ASN A 125 -26.18 2.36 33.35
N CYS A 126 -26.34 2.80 32.10
CA CYS A 126 -25.60 3.90 31.49
C CYS A 126 -26.53 4.87 30.77
N ASN A 127 -26.18 6.16 30.82
CA ASN A 127 -26.92 7.22 30.13
C ASN A 127 -26.54 7.33 28.66
N ARG A 128 -25.31 6.93 28.32
CA ARG A 128 -24.72 7.05 26.98
C ARG A 128 -23.81 5.86 26.75
N ILE A 129 -23.87 5.31 25.55
CA ILE A 129 -23.04 4.18 25.14
C ILE A 129 -22.19 4.60 23.95
N VAL A 130 -20.90 4.28 24.03
CA VAL A 130 -19.96 4.38 22.92
C VAL A 130 -19.52 2.97 22.54
N ILE A 131 -19.62 2.63 21.26
CA ILE A 131 -19.12 1.35 20.76
C ILE A 131 -17.84 1.63 19.96
N VAL A 132 -16.76 0.93 20.30
CA VAL A 132 -15.49 0.98 19.58
C VAL A 132 -15.21 -0.42 19.07
N ALA A 133 -15.20 -0.61 17.75
CA ALA A 133 -15.15 -1.93 17.15
C ALA A 133 -14.12 -2.05 16.02
N HIS A 134 -13.31 -3.10 16.09
CA HIS A 134 -12.29 -3.43 15.11
C HIS A 134 -12.77 -4.52 14.14
N SER A 135 -12.40 -4.43 12.87
CA SER A 135 -12.51 -5.55 11.92
C SER A 135 -13.92 -6.17 11.88
N GLN A 136 -14.06 -7.47 12.16
CA GLN A 136 -15.35 -8.18 12.23
C GLN A 136 -16.28 -7.61 13.31
N GLY A 137 -15.76 -7.10 14.42
CA GLY A 137 -16.55 -6.47 15.47
C GLY A 137 -17.35 -5.27 14.96
N ALA A 138 -16.84 -4.55 13.96
CA ALA A 138 -17.56 -3.45 13.32
C ALA A 138 -18.77 -3.95 12.52
N ALA A 139 -18.63 -5.08 11.82
CA ALA A 139 -19.75 -5.70 11.10
C ALA A 139 -20.81 -6.28 12.04
N VAL A 140 -20.40 -6.93 13.13
CA VAL A 140 -21.30 -7.38 14.20
C VAL A 140 -22.07 -6.20 14.80
N THR A 141 -21.38 -5.10 15.09
CA THR A 141 -22.00 -3.88 15.64
C THR A 141 -23.00 -3.28 14.67
N TYR A 142 -22.61 -3.10 13.40
CA TYR A 142 -23.51 -2.61 12.37
C TYR A 142 -24.77 -3.48 12.24
N LEU A 143 -24.61 -4.81 12.20
CA LEU A 143 -25.73 -5.75 12.12
C LEU A 143 -26.65 -5.65 13.35
N ALA A 144 -26.09 -5.56 14.56
CA ALA A 144 -26.88 -5.41 15.78
C ALA A 144 -27.66 -4.08 15.80
N LEU A 145 -27.01 -2.96 15.47
CA LEU A 145 -27.67 -1.65 15.41
C LEU A 145 -28.75 -1.60 14.32
N ARG A 146 -28.49 -2.25 13.19
CA ARG A 146 -29.45 -2.36 12.08
C ARG A 146 -30.67 -3.20 12.45
N GLN A 147 -30.49 -4.33 13.13
CA GLN A 147 -31.59 -5.26 13.45
C GLN A 147 -32.39 -4.85 14.68
N TYR A 148 -31.73 -4.26 15.68
CA TYR A 148 -32.32 -3.99 16.99
C TYR A 148 -32.40 -2.50 17.34
N GLY A 149 -32.02 -1.61 16.41
CA GLY A 149 -32.02 -0.16 16.59
C GLY A 149 -30.81 0.38 17.36
N ARG A 150 -30.64 1.71 17.33
CA ARG A 150 -29.46 2.36 17.92
C ARG A 150 -29.41 2.37 19.45
N ARG A 151 -30.54 2.21 20.14
CA ARG A 151 -30.57 2.25 21.61
C ARG A 151 -29.97 3.57 22.18
N LYS A 152 -29.43 3.61 23.40
CA LYS A 152 -28.64 4.74 23.94
C LYS A 152 -27.21 4.85 23.37
N VAL A 153 -26.94 4.25 22.21
CA VAL A 153 -25.64 4.42 21.53
C VAL A 153 -25.61 5.79 20.86
N ASN A 154 -24.68 6.63 21.31
CA ASN A 154 -24.48 7.99 20.78
C ASN A 154 -23.33 8.05 19.78
N LEU A 155 -22.37 7.14 19.91
CA LEU A 155 -21.18 7.10 19.08
C LEU A 155 -20.80 5.65 18.74
N PHE A 156 -20.64 5.39 17.46
CA PHE A 156 -20.05 4.17 16.93
C PHE A 156 -18.74 4.52 16.24
N ILE A 157 -17.64 4.01 16.76
CA ILE A 157 -16.31 4.09 16.15
C ILE A 157 -16.00 2.73 15.54
N SER A 158 -15.92 2.67 14.22
CA SER A 158 -15.37 1.50 13.52
C SER A 158 -13.93 1.77 13.11
N PHE A 159 -13.09 0.74 13.11
CA PHE A 159 -11.76 0.84 12.52
C PHE A 159 -11.31 -0.46 11.87
N GLY A 160 -10.64 -0.36 10.72
CA GLY A 160 -10.31 -1.52 9.90
C GLY A 160 -11.55 -2.31 9.49
N ALA A 161 -12.69 -1.65 9.30
CA ALA A 161 -13.99 -2.30 9.26
C ALA A 161 -14.17 -3.21 8.04
N GLY A 162 -14.51 -4.49 8.27
CA GLY A 162 -14.78 -5.47 7.22
C GLY A 162 -16.22 -5.48 6.71
N ILE A 163 -17.03 -4.45 7.00
CA ILE A 163 -18.48 -4.44 6.81
C ILE A 163 -18.85 -4.78 5.36
N LEU A 164 -18.42 -3.94 4.40
CA LEU A 164 -18.79 -4.13 2.99
C LEU A 164 -18.37 -5.51 2.46
N LYS A 165 -17.17 -5.98 2.81
CA LYS A 165 -16.67 -7.29 2.35
C LYS A 165 -17.45 -8.44 2.95
N LEU A 166 -17.80 -8.36 4.23
CA LEU A 166 -18.62 -9.40 4.88
C LEU A 166 -20.02 -9.44 4.26
N PHE A 167 -20.61 -8.30 3.92
CA PHE A 167 -21.88 -8.23 3.18
C PHE A 167 -21.79 -8.84 1.78
N GLN A 168 -20.69 -8.59 1.07
CA GLN A 168 -20.43 -9.20 -0.24
C GLN A 168 -20.27 -10.73 -0.13
N LEU A 169 -19.67 -11.21 0.97
CA LEU A 169 -19.47 -12.65 1.19
C LEU A 169 -20.72 -13.40 1.66
N SER A 170 -21.65 -12.71 2.34
CA SER A 170 -22.87 -13.33 2.86
C SER A 170 -23.96 -13.49 1.79
N ARG A 171 -23.88 -12.77 0.66
CA ARG A 171 -24.89 -12.84 -0.40
C ARG A 171 -24.61 -14.02 -1.35
N PRO A 172 -25.54 -14.98 -1.50
CA PRO A 172 -25.35 -16.12 -2.40
C PRO A 172 -25.09 -15.71 -3.85
N GLU A 173 -25.78 -14.67 -4.32
CA GLU A 173 -25.67 -14.11 -5.68
C GLU A 173 -24.25 -13.63 -5.99
N HIS A 174 -23.51 -13.18 -4.98
CA HIS A 174 -22.13 -12.71 -5.16
C HIS A 174 -21.13 -13.86 -5.26
N ARG A 175 -21.51 -15.08 -4.86
CA ARG A 175 -20.61 -16.23 -4.93
C ARG A 175 -20.18 -16.50 -6.36
N ASP A 176 -21.11 -16.43 -7.32
CA ASP A 176 -20.80 -16.64 -8.73
C ASP A 176 -19.90 -15.53 -9.28
N THR A 177 -20.16 -14.28 -8.90
CA THR A 177 -19.31 -13.13 -9.24
C THR A 177 -17.90 -13.28 -8.65
N ILE A 178 -17.78 -13.69 -7.38
CA ILE A 178 -16.48 -13.94 -6.72
C ILE A 178 -15.73 -15.05 -7.45
N LEU A 179 -16.41 -16.15 -7.80
CA LEU A 179 -15.82 -17.26 -8.53
C LEU A 179 -15.37 -16.84 -9.94
N LEU A 180 -16.17 -16.03 -10.63
CA LEU A 180 -15.85 -15.49 -11.95
C LEU A 180 -14.65 -14.53 -11.88
N VAL A 181 -14.63 -13.60 -10.92
CA VAL A 181 -13.49 -12.67 -10.72
C VAL A 181 -12.22 -13.45 -10.35
N ALA A 182 -12.32 -14.45 -9.47
CA ALA A 182 -11.18 -15.31 -9.13
C ALA A 182 -10.69 -16.11 -10.35
N PHE A 183 -11.60 -16.59 -11.20
CA PHE A 183 -11.26 -17.26 -12.44
C PHE A 183 -10.55 -16.31 -13.42
N VAL A 184 -11.07 -15.11 -13.63
CA VAL A 184 -10.40 -14.08 -14.44
C VAL A 184 -9.01 -13.77 -13.89
N ALA A 185 -8.88 -13.50 -12.59
CA ALA A 185 -7.60 -13.22 -11.94
C ALA A 185 -6.58 -14.37 -12.12
N PHE A 186 -7.05 -15.63 -12.10
CA PHE A 186 -6.22 -16.80 -12.38
C PHE A 186 -5.67 -16.82 -13.81
N PHE A 187 -6.50 -16.54 -14.82
CA PHE A 187 -6.02 -16.47 -16.21
C PHE A 187 -5.09 -15.28 -16.45
N LEU A 188 -5.34 -14.15 -15.78
CA LEU A 188 -4.43 -13.00 -15.80
C LEU A 188 -3.06 -13.39 -15.24
N ALA A 189 -3.02 -14.06 -14.09
CA ALA A 189 -1.78 -14.52 -13.47
C ALA A 189 -0.98 -15.47 -14.39
N LEU A 190 -1.64 -16.45 -15.04
CA LEU A 190 -0.98 -17.35 -15.98
C LEU A 190 -0.42 -16.62 -17.20
N THR A 191 -1.20 -15.68 -17.73
CA THR A 191 -0.80 -14.86 -18.88
C THR A 191 0.44 -14.03 -18.56
N GLU A 192 0.51 -13.45 -17.37
CA GLU A 192 1.67 -12.67 -16.93
C GLU A 192 2.90 -13.53 -16.72
N ILE A 193 2.76 -14.70 -16.08
CA ILE A 193 3.86 -15.67 -15.94
C ILE A 193 4.41 -16.06 -17.32
N TYR A 194 3.52 -16.27 -18.29
CA TYR A 194 3.89 -16.58 -19.67
C TYR A 194 4.66 -15.44 -20.34
N VAL A 195 4.16 -14.20 -20.26
CA VAL A 195 4.83 -13.01 -20.82
C VAL A 195 6.18 -12.76 -20.14
N PHE A 196 6.27 -12.92 -18.83
CA PHE A 196 7.52 -12.80 -18.09
C PHE A 196 8.56 -13.82 -18.55
N ALA A 197 8.17 -15.10 -18.70
CA ALA A 197 9.05 -16.15 -19.18
C ALA A 197 9.54 -15.88 -20.63
N ALA A 198 8.69 -15.30 -21.47
CA ALA A 198 9.02 -14.90 -22.83
C ALA A 198 10.08 -13.78 -22.88
N VAL A 199 9.86 -12.71 -22.11
CA VAL A 199 10.72 -11.51 -22.11
C VAL A 199 12.09 -11.79 -21.49
N THR A 200 12.13 -12.63 -20.46
CA THR A 200 13.38 -12.96 -19.74
C THR A 200 14.18 -14.09 -20.39
N GLY A 201 13.66 -14.74 -21.44
CA GLY A 201 14.32 -15.89 -22.07
C GLY A 201 14.35 -17.14 -21.19
N LEU A 202 13.56 -17.19 -20.11
CA LEU A 202 13.40 -18.39 -19.28
C LEU A 202 12.73 -19.53 -20.05
N SER A 203 11.93 -19.21 -21.08
CA SER A 203 11.38 -20.20 -22.00
C SER A 203 12.44 -20.69 -22.98
N ARG A 204 12.75 -22.00 -22.96
CA ARG A 204 13.61 -22.64 -23.97
C ARG A 204 13.05 -22.54 -25.39
N THR A 205 11.73 -22.42 -25.50
CA THR A 205 11.02 -22.21 -26.76
C THR A 205 10.87 -20.71 -27.01
N PRO A 206 11.24 -20.18 -28.19
CA PRO A 206 11.03 -18.78 -28.52
C PRO A 206 9.52 -18.49 -28.52
N ILE A 207 9.08 -17.71 -27.54
CA ILE A 207 7.70 -17.24 -27.48
C ILE A 207 7.56 -16.10 -28.51
N PRO A 208 6.65 -16.20 -29.47
CA PRO A 208 6.50 -15.16 -30.49
C PRO A 208 6.01 -13.85 -29.86
N ILE A 209 6.64 -12.71 -30.16
CA ILE A 209 6.27 -11.41 -29.60
C ILE A 209 4.80 -11.03 -29.84
N TRP A 210 4.21 -11.49 -30.95
CA TRP A 210 2.79 -11.24 -31.26
C TRP A 210 1.85 -11.89 -30.25
N SER A 211 2.27 -12.98 -29.59
CA SER A 211 1.47 -13.62 -28.55
C SER A 211 1.37 -12.71 -27.32
N ALA A 212 2.47 -12.08 -26.90
CA ALA A 212 2.48 -11.07 -25.85
C ALA A 212 1.63 -9.83 -26.22
N MET A 213 1.69 -9.39 -27.49
CA MET A 213 0.88 -8.27 -27.96
C MET A 213 -0.63 -8.55 -27.92
N LEU A 214 -1.08 -9.79 -28.15
CA LEU A 214 -2.49 -10.19 -28.03
C LEU A 214 -2.93 -10.34 -26.56
N MET A 215 -2.01 -10.73 -25.68
CA MET A 215 -2.30 -10.94 -24.27
C MET A 215 -2.50 -9.65 -23.49
N ILE A 216 -1.84 -8.55 -23.86
CA ILE A 216 -2.00 -7.25 -23.18
C ILE A 216 -3.45 -6.72 -23.28
N PRO A 217 -4.10 -6.65 -24.47
CA PRO A 217 -5.52 -6.28 -24.57
C PRO A 217 -6.44 -7.20 -23.76
N LEU A 218 -6.21 -8.52 -23.79
CA LEU A 218 -7.01 -9.47 -23.01
C LEU A 218 -6.85 -9.23 -21.49
N MET A 219 -5.64 -8.91 -21.05
CA MET A 219 -5.36 -8.53 -19.66
C MET A 219 -6.11 -7.25 -19.29
N ILE A 220 -6.07 -6.22 -20.12
CA ILE A 220 -6.83 -4.97 -19.92
C ILE A 220 -8.33 -5.28 -19.82
N ILE A 221 -8.88 -6.07 -20.75
CA ILE A 221 -10.30 -6.45 -20.75
C ILE A 221 -10.65 -7.23 -19.48
N GLY A 222 -9.82 -8.19 -19.06
CA GLY A 222 -10.03 -8.95 -17.83
C GLY A 222 -10.03 -8.07 -16.58
N ILE A 223 -9.10 -7.11 -16.51
CA ILE A 223 -9.05 -6.12 -15.41
C ILE A 223 -10.31 -5.25 -15.43
N LEU A 224 -10.71 -4.71 -16.57
CA LEU A 224 -11.91 -3.87 -16.70
C LEU A 224 -13.20 -4.63 -16.37
N LEU A 225 -13.30 -5.89 -16.80
CA LEU A 225 -14.41 -6.77 -16.49
C LEU A 225 -14.46 -7.05 -14.98
N GLY A 226 -13.33 -7.44 -14.39
CA GLY A 226 -13.27 -7.68 -12.95
C GLY A 226 -13.63 -6.43 -12.16
N ILE A 227 -13.14 -5.24 -12.56
CA ILE A 227 -13.52 -3.98 -11.92
C ILE A 227 -15.02 -3.79 -12.02
N SER A 228 -15.63 -3.95 -13.19
CA SER A 228 -17.08 -3.82 -13.37
C SER A 228 -17.87 -4.79 -12.49
N LEU A 229 -17.39 -6.02 -12.35
CA LEU A 229 -18.01 -7.09 -11.56
C LEU A 229 -17.88 -6.90 -10.05
N THR A 230 -16.85 -6.19 -9.57
CA THR A 230 -16.73 -5.83 -8.15
C THR A 230 -17.70 -4.70 -7.78
N SER A 231 -19.01 -4.85 -8.04
CA SER A 231 -20.01 -3.81 -7.74
C SER A 231 -19.97 -3.41 -6.26
N GLU A 232 -20.25 -2.14 -5.95
CA GLU A 232 -20.43 -1.69 -4.55
C GLU A 232 -21.83 -2.05 -4.03
N GLU A 233 -22.32 -3.22 -4.40
CA GLU A 233 -23.55 -3.75 -3.84
C GLU A 233 -23.39 -3.87 -2.30
N GLY A 234 -24.34 -3.25 -1.59
CA GLY A 234 -24.27 -3.05 -0.14
C GLY A 234 -23.94 -1.61 0.27
N ALA A 235 -23.24 -0.81 -0.55
CA ALA A 235 -22.94 0.58 -0.20
C ALA A 235 -24.22 1.43 -0.06
N GLN A 236 -25.18 1.29 -0.98
CA GLN A 236 -26.47 1.98 -0.92
C GLN A 236 -27.28 1.60 0.34
N GLU A 237 -27.24 0.32 0.72
CA GLU A 237 -27.92 -0.17 1.92
C GLU A 237 -27.25 0.37 3.20
N ILE A 238 -25.92 0.40 3.23
CA ILE A 238 -25.14 1.00 4.32
C ILE A 238 -25.41 2.51 4.39
N GLU A 239 -25.45 3.21 3.27
CA GLU A 239 -25.73 4.64 3.17
C GLU A 239 -27.13 4.98 3.71
N ALA A 240 -28.16 4.26 3.26
CA ALA A 240 -29.53 4.43 3.72
C ALA A 240 -29.63 4.21 5.24
N ARG A 241 -29.01 3.14 5.76
CA ARG A 241 -29.02 2.85 7.20
C ARG A 241 -28.20 3.83 8.01
N THR A 242 -27.09 4.34 7.48
CA THR A 242 -26.29 5.32 8.20
C THR A 242 -27.01 6.67 8.26
N SER A 243 -27.78 7.02 7.24
CA SER A 243 -28.64 8.20 7.26
C SER A 243 -29.70 8.07 8.35
N GLU A 244 -30.36 6.91 8.44
CA GLU A 244 -31.30 6.60 9.53
C GLU A 244 -30.63 6.69 10.92
N PHE A 245 -29.44 6.10 11.10
CA PHE A 245 -28.69 6.19 12.35
C PHE A 245 -28.40 7.64 12.74
N LYS A 246 -28.00 8.46 11.77
CA LYS A 246 -27.71 9.88 12.00
C LYS A 246 -28.96 10.67 12.39
N GLU A 247 -30.10 10.43 11.73
CA GLU A 247 -31.40 11.02 12.11
C GLU A 247 -31.82 10.63 13.52
N GLN A 248 -31.48 9.40 13.92
CA GLN A 248 -31.70 8.93 15.28
C GLN A 248 -30.73 9.59 16.29
N GLY A 249 -29.66 10.27 15.86
CA GLY A 249 -28.67 10.92 16.72
C GLY A 249 -27.46 10.04 17.06
N LEU A 250 -27.23 8.96 16.30
CA LEU A 250 -25.99 8.17 16.37
C LEU A 250 -24.93 8.82 15.46
N HIS A 251 -23.80 9.17 16.04
CA HIS A 251 -22.61 9.56 15.28
C HIS A 251 -21.81 8.31 14.92
N TRP A 252 -21.46 8.14 13.65
CA TRP A 252 -20.59 7.05 13.20
C TRP A 252 -19.31 7.61 12.60
N VAL A 253 -18.18 7.31 13.23
CA VAL A 253 -16.83 7.62 12.75
C VAL A 253 -16.14 6.33 12.31
N ASP A 254 -15.70 6.25 11.05
CA ASP A 254 -15.03 5.10 10.48
C ASP A 254 -13.55 5.41 10.20
N PHE A 255 -12.64 4.76 10.90
CA PHE A 255 -11.20 4.92 10.70
C PHE A 255 -10.64 3.80 9.81
N TYR A 256 -9.94 4.16 8.75
CA TYR A 256 -9.31 3.15 7.89
C TYR A 256 -7.88 3.55 7.52
N ALA A 257 -6.97 2.59 7.54
CA ALA A 257 -5.60 2.83 7.13
C ALA A 257 -5.45 2.77 5.61
N ALA A 258 -4.51 3.56 5.10
CA ALA A 258 -4.33 3.75 3.67
C ALA A 258 -3.88 2.51 2.91
N LEU A 259 -3.40 1.43 3.55
CA LEU A 259 -3.09 0.15 2.87
C LEU A 259 -3.79 -1.05 3.54
N ASP A 260 -4.75 -0.83 4.43
CA ASP A 260 -5.50 -1.93 5.06
C ASP A 260 -6.36 -2.67 4.01
N PRO A 261 -6.12 -3.97 3.78
CA PRO A 261 -6.83 -4.73 2.79
C PRO A 261 -8.28 -5.01 3.18
N VAL A 262 -8.68 -4.86 4.44
CA VAL A 262 -10.03 -5.21 4.89
C VAL A 262 -11.06 -4.13 4.55
N PRO A 263 -10.97 -2.87 5.04
CA PRO A 263 -11.89 -1.80 4.65
C PRO A 263 -11.62 -1.34 3.20
N ASN A 264 -10.36 -1.42 2.75
CA ASN A 264 -9.94 -1.10 1.40
C ASN A 264 -10.32 0.34 0.95
N GLY A 265 -10.24 1.29 1.87
CA GLY A 265 -10.70 2.67 1.64
C GLY A 265 -11.88 3.03 2.55
N PRO A 266 -12.54 4.17 2.29
CA PRO A 266 -13.69 4.60 3.07
C PRO A 266 -14.85 3.62 2.88
N LEU A 267 -15.74 3.52 3.88
CA LEU A 267 -16.86 2.59 3.81
C LEU A 267 -17.80 2.93 2.64
N LEU A 268 -18.09 4.21 2.44
CA LEU A 268 -18.80 4.76 1.29
C LEU A 268 -17.83 5.57 0.43
N LEU A 269 -17.91 5.42 -0.90
CA LEU A 269 -17.11 6.25 -1.78
C LEU A 269 -17.62 7.69 -1.71
N PRO A 270 -16.73 8.68 -1.54
CA PRO A 270 -17.13 10.08 -1.54
C PRO A 270 -17.67 10.44 -2.91
N THR A 271 -18.90 10.92 -2.96
CA THR A 271 -19.46 11.59 -4.13
C THR A 271 -19.08 13.08 -4.08
N PRO A 272 -19.08 13.79 -5.22
CA PRO A 272 -18.88 15.25 -5.22
C PRO A 272 -19.89 16.00 -4.33
N GLU A 273 -21.08 15.45 -4.11
CA GLU A 273 -22.12 16.01 -3.23
C GLU A 273 -21.76 15.85 -1.74
N ASP A 274 -21.01 14.80 -1.39
CA ASP A 274 -20.63 14.49 0.00
C ASP A 274 -19.54 15.43 0.53
N LEU A 275 -18.83 16.14 -0.35
CA LEU A 275 -17.89 17.19 0.08
C LEU A 275 -18.58 18.29 0.88
N ASN A 276 -19.89 18.49 0.65
CA ASN A 276 -20.70 19.47 1.36
C ASN A 276 -21.80 18.85 2.24
N SER A 277 -22.07 17.56 2.09
CA SER A 277 -23.12 16.86 2.84
C SER A 277 -22.56 15.68 3.61
N SER A 278 -22.86 15.62 4.90
CA SER A 278 -22.43 14.50 5.77
C SER A 278 -23.34 13.29 5.57
N ARG A 279 -23.42 12.76 4.34
CA ARG A 279 -24.10 11.50 4.04
C ARG A 279 -23.20 10.35 4.52
N GLY A 280 -23.74 9.49 5.37
CA GLY A 280 -23.02 8.33 5.85
C GLY A 280 -22.05 8.57 7.02
N PRO A 281 -21.18 7.58 7.29
CA PRO A 281 -20.22 7.66 8.39
C PRO A 281 -19.07 8.60 8.04
N GLU A 282 -18.59 9.34 9.04
CA GLU A 282 -17.40 10.18 8.93
C GLU A 282 -16.17 9.27 8.73
N SER A 283 -15.80 9.05 7.47
CA SER A 283 -14.72 8.13 7.10
C SER A 283 -13.38 8.87 7.08
N ILE A 284 -12.49 8.53 8.01
CA ILE A 284 -11.19 9.19 8.21
C ILE A 284 -10.07 8.24 7.82
N GLN A 285 -9.27 8.65 6.83
CA GLN A 285 -8.08 7.91 6.42
C GLN A 285 -6.91 8.16 7.39
N LEU A 286 -6.26 7.09 7.83
CA LEU A 286 -5.08 7.13 8.69
C LEU A 286 -3.80 6.70 7.97
N CYS A 287 -2.67 7.24 8.39
CA CYS A 287 -1.35 6.73 8.07
C CYS A 287 -0.85 5.77 9.16
N ASN A 288 -1.17 4.48 9.01
CA ASN A 288 -0.84 3.49 10.03
C ASN A 288 0.61 2.95 9.94
N GLN A 289 0.86 1.91 9.14
CA GLN A 289 2.20 1.36 8.90
C GLN A 289 2.57 1.32 7.41
N LEU A 290 1.68 1.77 6.53
CA LEU A 290 1.84 1.64 5.07
C LEU A 290 2.20 0.19 4.68
N SER A 291 1.54 -0.77 5.30
CA SER A 291 1.75 -2.20 5.03
C SER A 291 0.42 -2.89 4.80
N ILE A 292 0.30 -3.62 3.69
CA ILE A 292 -0.90 -4.42 3.39
C ILE A 292 -1.17 -5.45 4.50
N LEU A 293 -0.13 -6.04 5.09
CA LEU A 293 -0.30 -7.05 6.13
C LEU A 293 -0.49 -6.44 7.52
N ALA A 294 0.32 -5.43 7.85
CA ALA A 294 0.37 -4.93 9.22
C ALA A 294 -0.62 -3.79 9.50
N ASP A 295 -1.12 -3.07 8.49
CA ASP A 295 -2.06 -1.97 8.71
C ASP A 295 -3.34 -2.43 9.42
N HIS A 296 -3.81 -3.65 9.13
CA HIS A 296 -5.07 -4.15 9.69
C HIS A 296 -4.99 -4.42 11.20
N THR A 297 -3.87 -4.93 11.70
CA THR A 297 -3.74 -5.41 13.09
C THR A 297 -3.07 -4.42 14.02
N SER A 298 -2.55 -3.31 13.50
CA SER A 298 -1.67 -2.41 14.25
C SER A 298 -2.26 -1.04 14.59
N TYR A 299 -3.56 -0.81 14.38
CA TYR A 299 -4.22 0.48 14.69
C TYR A 299 -3.90 0.96 16.11
N MET A 300 -4.00 0.09 17.12
CA MET A 300 -3.72 0.42 18.52
C MET A 300 -2.27 0.83 18.80
N THR A 301 -1.34 0.49 17.91
CA THR A 301 0.07 0.91 18.02
C THR A 301 0.30 2.32 17.48
N ASN A 302 -0.65 2.86 16.71
CA ASN A 302 -0.62 4.23 16.20
C ASN A 302 -1.06 5.23 17.28
N ARG A 303 -0.11 5.57 18.16
CA ARG A 303 -0.29 6.55 19.24
C ARG A 303 -0.28 8.01 18.76
N ASP A 304 0.20 8.26 17.55
CA ASP A 304 0.38 9.62 17.03
C ASP A 304 -0.91 10.15 16.38
N GLU A 305 -1.69 9.27 15.75
CA GLU A 305 -2.84 9.65 14.93
C GLU A 305 -4.12 8.91 15.37
N PHE A 306 -4.14 7.58 15.34
CA PHE A 306 -5.35 6.79 15.63
C PHE A 306 -5.88 7.00 17.04
N LEU A 307 -5.07 6.75 18.09
CA LEU A 307 -5.54 6.87 19.47
C LEU A 307 -6.00 8.30 19.81
N PRO A 308 -5.26 9.37 19.45
CA PRO A 308 -5.74 10.74 19.64
C PRO A 308 -7.09 11.00 18.96
N MET A 309 -7.29 10.53 17.73
CA MET A 309 -8.56 10.72 17.01
C MET A 309 -9.72 9.94 17.63
N VAL A 310 -9.49 8.72 18.13
CA VAL A 310 -10.51 7.96 18.88
C VAL A 310 -10.90 8.70 20.16
N VAL A 311 -9.91 9.17 20.92
CA VAL A 311 -10.14 9.94 22.15
C VAL A 311 -10.88 11.25 21.85
N GLU A 312 -10.52 11.93 20.76
CA GLU A 312 -11.22 13.14 20.29
C GLU A 312 -12.66 12.86 19.89
N ALA A 313 -12.91 11.81 19.11
CA ALA A 313 -14.26 11.39 18.73
C ALA A 313 -15.11 11.07 19.97
N ILE A 314 -14.55 10.37 20.95
CA ILE A 314 -15.21 10.12 22.23
C ILE A 314 -15.51 11.46 22.92
N GLY A 315 -14.53 12.33 23.12
CA GLY A 315 -14.74 13.63 23.78
C GLY A 315 -15.79 14.50 23.10
N ARG A 316 -15.80 14.51 21.76
CA ARG A 316 -16.70 15.32 20.94
C ARG A 316 -18.13 14.79 20.93
N TYR A 317 -18.33 13.48 20.73
CA TYR A 317 -19.64 12.91 20.42
C TYR A 317 -20.28 12.12 21.57
N SER A 318 -19.50 11.65 22.56
CA SER A 318 -20.08 11.02 23.75
C SER A 318 -20.71 12.04 24.70
N GLY A 319 -20.36 13.32 24.56
CA GLY A 319 -20.69 14.43 25.48
C GLY A 319 -20.31 14.18 26.93
N THR A 320 -19.24 13.41 27.14
CA THR A 320 -18.49 13.42 28.40
C THR A 320 -17.72 14.73 28.55
N ASN A 321 -17.53 15.20 29.78
CA ASN A 321 -16.69 16.37 30.10
C ASN A 321 -15.19 16.06 30.08
N VAL A 322 -14.73 15.11 29.25
CA VAL A 322 -13.30 14.81 29.14
C VAL A 322 -12.61 16.05 28.57
N ARG A 323 -11.89 16.77 29.43
CA ARG A 323 -11.04 17.90 29.04
C ARG A 323 -9.87 17.34 28.27
N LEU A 324 -10.03 17.22 26.96
CA LEU A 324 -8.89 17.03 26.09
C LEU A 324 -8.08 18.32 26.09
N PRO A 325 -6.74 18.25 26.14
CA PRO A 325 -5.94 19.39 25.78
C PRO A 325 -6.49 19.91 24.45
N LYS A 326 -6.74 21.22 24.34
CA LYS A 326 -7.00 21.83 23.04
C LYS A 326 -5.74 21.63 22.22
N ARG A 327 -5.61 20.47 21.58
CA ARG A 327 -4.72 20.31 20.46
C ARG A 327 -5.40 21.09 19.36
N ASP A 328 -4.73 22.12 18.90
CA ASP A 328 -5.17 22.78 17.69
C ASP A 328 -5.23 21.72 16.60
N TYR A 329 -6.25 21.79 15.75
CA TYR A 329 -6.39 20.92 14.57
C TYR A 329 -5.07 20.82 13.77
N PHE A 330 -4.29 21.91 13.81
CA PHE A 330 -2.95 22.00 13.28
C PHE A 330 -1.97 20.95 13.85
N ASP A 331 -1.96 20.73 15.16
CA ASP A 331 -1.04 19.77 15.81
C ASP A 331 -1.33 18.32 15.39
N ILE A 332 -2.61 17.97 15.22
CA ILE A 332 -3.02 16.64 14.75
C ILE A 332 -2.61 16.44 13.28
N CYS A 333 -2.88 17.45 12.44
CA CYS A 333 -2.46 17.44 11.03
C CYS A 333 -0.94 17.30 10.90
N TRP A 334 -0.17 18.01 11.72
CA TRP A 334 1.29 17.90 11.74
C TRP A 334 1.77 16.54 12.22
N ALA A 335 1.23 16.02 13.32
CA ALA A 335 1.58 14.68 13.81
C ALA A 335 1.32 13.61 12.74
N SER A 336 0.18 13.69 12.05
CA SER A 336 -0.14 12.81 10.91
C SER A 336 0.86 12.98 9.75
N ALA A 337 1.19 14.21 9.37
CA ALA A 337 2.16 14.50 8.30
C ALA A 337 3.56 13.96 8.63
N PHE A 338 4.09 14.22 9.82
CA PHE A 338 5.38 13.71 10.27
C PHE A 338 5.41 12.19 10.34
N ARG A 339 4.35 11.58 10.87
CA ARG A 339 4.22 10.12 10.89
C ARG A 339 4.25 9.55 9.48
N ARG A 340 3.51 10.15 8.54
CA ARG A 340 3.49 9.74 7.13
C ARG A 340 4.87 9.80 6.50
N ILE A 341 5.61 10.88 6.72
CA ILE A 341 6.99 11.02 6.26
C ILE A 341 7.85 9.90 6.85
N ARG A 342 7.85 9.73 8.18
CA ARG A 342 8.66 8.72 8.89
C ARG A 342 8.41 7.31 8.36
N ILE A 343 7.15 6.90 8.24
CA ILE A 343 6.79 5.56 7.77
C ILE A 343 7.12 5.40 6.29
N THR A 344 6.89 6.43 5.47
CA THR A 344 7.24 6.37 4.04
C THR A 344 8.73 6.17 3.88
N ILE A 345 9.57 6.88 4.65
CA ILE A 345 11.02 6.67 4.66
C ILE A 345 11.34 5.24 5.07
N GLU A 346 10.76 4.75 6.16
CA GLU A 346 11.02 3.38 6.64
C GLU A 346 10.63 2.30 5.60
N LYS A 347 9.51 2.49 4.89
CA LYS A 347 9.07 1.55 3.84
C LYS A 347 9.91 1.66 2.58
N THR A 348 10.31 2.87 2.19
CA THR A 348 11.26 3.08 1.09
C THR A 348 12.60 2.42 1.42
N ASP A 349 13.10 2.60 2.64
CA ASP A 349 14.30 1.94 3.18
C ASP A 349 14.21 0.41 3.08
N GLN A 350 13.12 -0.17 3.61
CA GLN A 350 12.87 -1.62 3.53
C GLN A 350 12.80 -2.10 2.07
N THR A 351 12.17 -1.33 1.18
CA THR A 351 12.04 -1.68 -0.24
C THR A 351 13.39 -1.63 -0.95
N ILE A 352 14.20 -0.59 -0.71
CA ILE A 352 15.56 -0.47 -1.26
C ILE A 352 16.42 -1.64 -0.80
N LEU A 353 16.38 -1.99 0.48
CA LEU A 353 17.13 -3.13 1.01
C LEU A 353 16.69 -4.46 0.39
N LEU A 354 15.38 -4.67 0.22
CA LEU A 354 14.84 -5.87 -0.43
C LEU A 354 15.24 -5.94 -1.90
N VAL A 355 15.15 -4.83 -2.64
CA VAL A 355 15.57 -4.77 -4.05
C VAL A 355 17.08 -5.00 -4.18
N ALA A 356 17.90 -4.40 -3.29
CA ALA A 356 19.33 -4.62 -3.27
C ALA A 356 19.69 -6.08 -2.96
N LEU A 357 19.01 -6.70 -1.99
CA LEU A 357 19.17 -8.11 -1.68
C LEU A 357 18.78 -8.99 -2.86
N PHE A 358 17.65 -8.71 -3.50
CA PHE A 358 17.20 -9.44 -4.68
C PHE A 358 18.20 -9.30 -5.84
N ALA A 359 18.62 -8.07 -6.16
CA ALA A 359 19.64 -7.81 -7.16
C ALA A 359 20.94 -8.58 -6.83
N TYR A 360 21.37 -8.60 -5.57
CA TYR A 360 22.54 -9.38 -5.14
C TYR A 360 22.40 -10.88 -5.39
N LEU A 361 21.22 -11.45 -5.09
CA LEU A 361 20.97 -12.88 -5.27
C LEU A 361 20.92 -13.31 -6.74
N PHE A 362 20.38 -12.45 -7.61
CA PHE A 362 20.22 -12.76 -9.04
C PHE A 362 21.42 -12.33 -9.90
N GLU A 363 22.10 -11.25 -9.53
CA GLU A 363 23.22 -10.65 -10.28
C GLU A 363 24.55 -10.76 -9.53
N ARG A 364 24.75 -11.87 -8.81
CA ARG A 364 25.95 -12.12 -8.00
C ARG A 364 27.27 -11.81 -8.73
N ARG A 365 27.36 -12.14 -10.03
CA ARG A 365 28.56 -11.88 -10.86
C ARG A 365 28.87 -10.39 -10.99
N THR A 366 27.85 -9.55 -11.14
CA THR A 366 27.99 -8.10 -11.24
C THR A 366 28.51 -7.52 -9.92
N PHE A 367 28.05 -8.05 -8.78
CA PHE A 367 28.57 -7.67 -7.46
C PHE A 367 29.99 -8.18 -7.20
N GLU A 368 30.35 -9.37 -7.69
CA GLU A 368 31.73 -9.89 -7.65
C GLU A 368 32.69 -8.99 -8.44
N ALA A 369 32.28 -8.51 -9.62
CA ALA A 369 33.06 -7.57 -10.42
C ALA A 369 33.24 -6.22 -9.71
N LEU A 370 32.17 -5.65 -9.15
CA LEU A 370 32.23 -4.41 -8.36
C LEU A 370 33.14 -4.56 -7.14
N GLY A 371 33.04 -5.68 -6.43
CA GLY A 371 33.91 -6.01 -5.30
C GLY A 371 35.38 -6.09 -5.69
N THR A 372 35.68 -6.74 -6.81
CA THR A 372 37.04 -6.85 -7.35
C THR A 372 37.61 -5.47 -7.71
N TRP A 373 36.79 -4.60 -8.30
CA TRP A 373 37.17 -3.22 -8.61
C TRP A 373 37.49 -2.40 -7.36
N LEU A 374 36.66 -2.49 -6.32
CA LEU A 374 36.89 -1.81 -5.03
C LEU A 374 38.16 -2.30 -4.34
N VAL A 375 38.42 -3.61 -4.34
CA VAL A 375 39.67 -4.18 -3.82
C VAL A 375 40.87 -3.62 -4.57
N GLY A 376 40.82 -3.55 -5.90
CA GLY A 376 41.87 -2.95 -6.73
C GLY A 376 42.14 -1.49 -6.36
N LEU A 377 41.08 -0.68 -6.19
CA LEU A 377 41.23 0.72 -5.72
C LEU A 377 41.90 0.81 -4.36
N THR A 378 41.52 -0.04 -3.40
CA THR A 378 42.15 -0.04 -2.07
C THR A 378 43.63 -0.46 -2.11
N GLN A 379 43.98 -1.42 -2.97
CA GLN A 379 45.37 -1.84 -3.14
C GLN A 379 46.25 -0.72 -3.70
N VAL A 380 45.73 0.02 -4.70
CA VAL A 380 46.39 1.20 -5.27
C VAL A 380 46.54 2.30 -4.23
N ALA A 381 45.47 2.61 -3.48
CA ALA A 381 45.49 3.67 -2.47
C ALA A 381 46.44 3.37 -1.29
N CYS A 382 46.59 2.09 -0.92
CA CYS A 382 47.42 1.66 0.20
C CYS A 382 48.84 1.22 -0.19
N GLY A 383 49.20 1.20 -1.48
CA GLY A 383 50.54 0.82 -1.93
C GLY A 383 50.91 -0.64 -1.70
N TYR A 384 49.93 -1.55 -1.68
CA TYR A 384 50.21 -2.98 -1.50
C TYR A 384 50.85 -3.58 -2.76
N ALA A 385 51.96 -4.32 -2.56
CA ALA A 385 52.66 -4.99 -3.64
C ALA A 385 51.80 -6.09 -4.30
N GLU A 386 51.91 -6.20 -5.63
CA GLU A 386 51.27 -7.21 -6.47
C GLU A 386 51.62 -8.62 -5.98
N GLY A 387 50.73 -9.26 -5.23
CA GLY A 387 50.96 -10.63 -4.73
C GLY A 387 50.05 -11.09 -3.59
N THR A 388 49.47 -10.16 -2.82
CA THR A 388 48.53 -10.50 -1.75
C THR A 388 47.10 -10.77 -2.23
N ALA A 389 46.81 -10.61 -3.53
CA ALA A 389 45.48 -10.56 -4.11
C ALA A 389 44.66 -11.87 -4.03
N GLY A 390 45.30 -13.05 -3.96
CA GLY A 390 44.60 -14.34 -3.96
C GLY A 390 43.66 -14.56 -2.76
N CYS A 391 44.04 -14.05 -1.58
CA CYS A 391 43.23 -14.16 -0.37
C CYS A 391 41.98 -13.25 -0.38
N TRP A 392 41.99 -12.20 -1.22
CA TRP A 392 40.94 -11.17 -1.25
C TRP A 392 39.86 -11.44 -2.30
N GLN A 393 40.03 -12.42 -3.20
CA GLN A 393 38.98 -12.75 -4.17
C GLN A 393 37.71 -13.32 -3.51
N HIS A 394 37.85 -14.10 -2.43
CA HIS A 394 36.68 -14.50 -1.62
C HIS A 394 36.16 -13.36 -0.73
N SER A 395 36.98 -12.35 -0.42
CA SER A 395 36.52 -11.17 0.30
C SER A 395 35.83 -10.16 -0.60
N ALA A 396 36.13 -10.10 -1.90
CA ALA A 396 35.63 -9.08 -2.82
C ALA A 396 34.09 -8.97 -2.83
N THR A 397 33.37 -10.09 -2.86
CA THR A 397 31.90 -10.10 -2.81
C THR A 397 31.37 -9.59 -1.46
N ILE A 398 32.04 -9.95 -0.38
CA ILE A 398 31.72 -9.51 0.98
C ILE A 398 32.04 -8.00 1.14
N THR A 399 33.15 -7.53 0.58
CA THR A 399 33.59 -6.13 0.60
C THR A 399 32.66 -5.23 -0.23
N GLY A 400 32.21 -5.68 -1.40
CA GLY A 400 31.24 -4.96 -2.23
C GLY A 400 29.87 -4.81 -1.53
N LEU A 401 29.37 -5.89 -0.93
CA LEU A 401 28.14 -5.85 -0.14
C LEU A 401 28.29 -4.97 1.11
N ALA A 402 29.41 -5.09 1.82
CA ALA A 402 29.71 -4.27 3.00
C ALA A 402 29.81 -2.77 2.67
N ALA A 403 30.41 -2.41 1.53
CA ALA A 403 30.50 -1.02 1.08
C ALA A 403 29.12 -0.43 0.75
N LEU A 404 28.25 -1.19 0.07
CA LEU A 404 26.88 -0.76 -0.20
C LEU A 404 26.05 -0.61 1.08
N ILE A 405 26.16 -1.57 2.01
CA ILE A 405 25.51 -1.48 3.31
C ILE A 405 26.04 -0.26 4.08
N ALA A 406 27.35 0.01 4.06
CA ALA A 406 27.94 1.16 4.73
C ALA A 406 27.47 2.49 4.14
N ILE A 407 27.44 2.63 2.81
CA ILE A 407 26.91 3.81 2.12
C ILE A 407 25.44 4.03 2.49
N TYR A 408 24.64 2.96 2.43
CA TYR A 408 23.24 3.00 2.82
C TYR A 408 23.06 3.43 4.29
N LEU A 409 23.84 2.87 5.22
CA LEU A 409 23.80 3.22 6.63
C LEU A 409 24.22 4.67 6.88
N ILE A 410 25.26 5.17 6.22
CA ILE A 410 25.70 6.57 6.34
C ILE A 410 24.61 7.51 5.84
N LEU A 411 24.02 7.22 4.67
CA LEU A 411 22.89 7.98 4.15
C LEU A 411 21.74 7.96 5.17
N ARG A 412 21.38 6.78 5.70
CA ARG A 412 20.30 6.64 6.68
C ARG A 412 20.56 7.36 8.00
N MET A 413 21.77 7.29 8.54
CA MET A 413 22.15 8.01 9.76
C MET A 413 22.12 9.52 9.54
N THR A 414 22.56 9.99 8.37
CA THR A 414 22.46 11.40 7.99
C THR A 414 20.99 11.84 7.94
N VAL A 415 20.13 11.03 7.33
CA VAL A 415 18.67 11.24 7.29
C VAL A 415 18.05 11.31 8.68
N GLN A 416 18.37 10.35 9.57
CA GLN A 416 17.83 10.31 10.93
C GLN A 416 18.33 11.49 11.78
N ALA A 417 19.60 11.86 11.66
CA ALA A 417 20.17 13.02 12.34
C ALA A 417 19.49 14.31 11.88
N LEU A 418 19.21 14.46 10.58
CA LEU A 418 18.47 15.59 10.02
C LEU A 418 17.01 15.64 10.51
N HIS A 419 16.34 14.49 10.63
CA HIS A 419 14.98 14.41 11.17
C HIS A 419 14.94 14.79 12.66
N TRP A 420 15.91 14.30 13.45
CA TRP A 420 16.03 14.66 14.86
C TRP A 420 16.32 16.16 15.04
N ALA A 421 17.24 16.71 14.24
CA ALA A 421 17.52 18.14 14.23
C ALA A 421 16.28 18.97 13.83
N GLY A 422 15.53 18.54 12.81
CA GLY A 422 14.31 19.20 12.36
C GLY A 422 13.19 19.23 13.40
N ALA A 423 13.08 18.21 14.26
CA ALA A 423 12.13 18.18 15.37
C ALA A 423 12.48 19.15 16.51
N SER A 424 13.75 19.58 16.59
CA SER A 424 14.25 20.54 17.58
C SER A 424 14.29 21.99 17.09
N LEU A 425 14.10 22.22 15.79
CA LEU A 425 14.17 23.53 15.15
C LEU A 425 12.77 24.17 14.98
N SER A 426 12.72 25.49 14.79
CA SER A 426 11.47 26.24 14.62
C SER A 426 10.69 25.80 13.37
N ARG A 427 9.34 25.91 13.41
CA ARG A 427 8.40 25.44 12.38
C ARG A 427 8.83 25.75 10.93
N SER A 428 9.37 26.94 10.68
CA SER A 428 9.80 27.38 9.34
C SER A 428 11.09 26.71 8.84
N VAL A 429 12.00 26.38 9.76
CA VAL A 429 13.26 25.69 9.45
C VAL A 429 12.99 24.21 9.19
N THR A 430 12.10 23.59 9.98
CA THR A 430 11.69 22.20 9.77
C THR A 430 11.05 21.99 8.39
N GLN A 431 10.26 22.95 7.89
CA GLN A 431 9.66 22.89 6.54
C GLN A 431 10.72 22.91 5.43
N LEU A 432 11.70 23.82 5.51
CA LEU A 432 12.80 23.89 4.54
C LEU A 432 13.64 22.61 4.56
N PHE A 433 13.86 22.03 5.74
CA PHE A 433 14.59 20.78 5.90
C PHE A 433 13.83 19.57 5.36
N ILE A 434 12.52 19.43 5.63
CA ILE A 434 11.69 18.36 5.06
C ILE A 434 11.70 18.43 3.52
N PHE A 435 11.68 19.64 2.97
CA PHE A 435 11.72 19.88 1.54
C PHE A 435 13.06 19.48 0.90
N LEU A 436 14.19 19.97 1.45
CA LEU A 436 15.53 19.54 1.03
C LEU A 436 15.70 18.02 1.16
N PHE A 437 15.14 17.45 2.21
CA PHE A 437 15.19 16.03 2.51
C PHE A 437 14.43 15.17 1.49
N ALA A 438 13.19 15.55 1.14
CA ALA A 438 12.43 14.86 0.09
C ALA A 438 13.13 14.94 -1.26
N ALA A 439 13.75 16.08 -1.57
CA ALA A 439 14.55 16.26 -2.77
C ALA A 439 15.80 15.34 -2.78
N ILE A 440 16.57 15.31 -1.69
CA ILE A 440 17.79 14.47 -1.60
C ILE A 440 17.43 12.98 -1.64
N SER A 441 16.41 12.54 -0.90
CA SER A 441 15.98 11.13 -0.90
C SER A 441 15.50 10.70 -2.29
N HIS A 442 14.74 11.56 -2.98
CA HIS A 442 14.33 11.32 -4.37
C HIS A 442 15.54 11.27 -5.31
N SER A 443 16.50 12.20 -5.20
CA SER A 443 17.73 12.21 -5.99
C SER A 443 18.58 10.96 -5.77
N VAL A 444 18.77 10.51 -4.53
CA VAL A 444 19.51 9.27 -4.22
C VAL A 444 18.78 8.05 -4.77
N THR A 445 17.45 8.00 -4.65
CA THR A 445 16.65 6.91 -5.23
C THR A 445 16.78 6.89 -6.75
N CYS A 446 16.67 8.06 -7.40
CA CYS A 446 16.84 8.20 -8.84
C CYS A 446 18.26 7.79 -9.29
N VAL A 447 19.31 8.23 -8.59
CA VAL A 447 20.69 7.84 -8.89
C VAL A 447 20.88 6.33 -8.73
N THR A 448 20.36 5.74 -7.66
CA THR A 448 20.48 4.29 -7.39
C THR A 448 19.69 3.47 -8.41
N LEU A 449 18.48 3.91 -8.80
CA LEU A 449 17.68 3.28 -9.84
C LEU A 449 18.34 3.43 -11.22
N SER A 450 18.85 4.61 -11.55
CA SER A 450 19.59 4.86 -12.79
C SER A 450 20.86 4.02 -12.85
N PHE A 451 21.56 3.83 -11.73
CA PHE A 451 22.73 2.97 -11.65
C PHE A 451 22.36 1.48 -11.80
N ALA A 452 21.25 1.05 -11.18
CA ALA A 452 20.72 -0.31 -11.33
C ALA A 452 20.25 -0.57 -12.77
N VAL A 453 19.59 0.40 -13.41
CA VAL A 453 19.16 0.34 -14.82
C VAL A 453 20.37 0.36 -15.77
N LEU A 454 21.41 1.16 -15.48
CA LEU A 454 22.68 1.15 -16.21
C LEU A 454 23.38 -0.21 -16.12
N LEU A 455 23.36 -0.84 -14.94
CA LEU A 455 23.92 -2.18 -14.74
C LEU A 455 23.05 -3.27 -15.40
N TYR A 456 21.73 -3.12 -15.42
CA TYR A 456 20.78 -4.06 -16.03
C TYR A 456 20.73 -3.96 -17.56
N HIS A 457 20.92 -2.77 -18.12
CA HIS A 457 21.01 -2.51 -19.57
C HIS A 457 22.45 -2.40 -20.09
N ALA A 458 23.42 -2.93 -19.36
CA ALA A 458 24.77 -3.16 -19.88
C ALA A 458 25.00 -4.60 -20.43
N PRO A 459 24.12 -5.22 -21.25
CA PRO A 459 24.68 -6.09 -22.26
C PRO A 459 25.30 -5.17 -23.31
N PHE A 460 26.63 -5.27 -23.44
CA PHE A 460 27.48 -4.63 -24.45
C PHE A 460 26.91 -4.68 -25.89
N SER A 461 25.88 -5.49 -26.16
CA SER A 461 25.22 -5.68 -27.44
C SER A 461 24.23 -4.58 -27.86
N TRP A 462 23.56 -3.87 -26.95
CA TRP A 462 22.57 -2.84 -27.32
C TRP A 462 23.23 -1.52 -27.73
N VAL A 463 24.34 -1.15 -27.08
CA VAL A 463 25.16 0.01 -27.47
C VAL A 463 25.73 -0.21 -28.88
N VAL A 464 26.21 -1.43 -29.18
CA VAL A 464 26.72 -1.80 -30.51
C VAL A 464 25.59 -1.83 -31.57
N TRP A 465 24.37 -2.19 -31.19
CA TRP A 465 23.21 -2.17 -32.10
C TRP A 465 22.73 -0.74 -32.40
N LEU A 466 22.67 0.14 -31.40
CA LEU A 466 22.31 1.55 -31.58
C LEU A 466 23.38 2.32 -32.39
N TYR A 467 24.66 2.01 -32.16
CA TYR A 467 25.79 2.56 -32.92
C TYR A 467 25.77 2.13 -34.40
N LYS A 468 25.17 0.97 -34.71
CA LYS A 468 24.92 0.51 -36.08
C LYS A 468 23.63 1.06 -36.70
N PHE A 469 22.64 1.41 -35.89
CA PHE A 469 21.33 1.87 -36.35
C PHE A 469 21.28 3.39 -36.59
N VAL A 470 22.04 4.17 -35.82
CA VAL A 470 22.19 5.62 -36.02
C VAL A 470 23.42 5.85 -36.90
N GLY A 471 23.23 5.78 -38.22
CA GLY A 471 24.30 6.02 -39.19
C GLY A 471 25.00 7.36 -38.97
N GLU A 472 26.34 7.31 -38.95
CA GLU A 472 27.34 8.39 -39.12
C GLU A 472 26.96 9.82 -38.68
N ARG A 473 26.29 9.99 -37.55
CA ARG A 473 26.30 11.28 -36.84
C ARG A 473 26.74 11.05 -35.41
N GLU A 474 27.95 11.52 -35.14
CA GLU A 474 28.61 11.51 -33.84
C GLU A 474 27.82 12.33 -32.82
N LEU A 475 26.83 11.70 -32.17
CA LEU A 475 26.41 12.16 -30.85
C LEU A 475 27.46 11.67 -29.86
N SER A 476 28.29 12.59 -29.36
CA SER A 476 29.23 12.27 -28.29
C SER A 476 28.45 11.77 -27.07
N VAL A 477 29.05 10.85 -26.33
CA VAL A 477 28.50 10.33 -25.06
C VAL A 477 28.13 11.48 -24.11
N GLU A 478 28.88 12.58 -24.18
CA GLU A 478 28.67 13.82 -23.42
C GLU A 478 27.37 14.52 -23.79
N ALA A 479 26.99 14.56 -25.09
CA ALA A 479 25.75 15.17 -25.54
C ALA A 479 24.52 14.36 -25.08
N PHE A 480 24.62 13.03 -25.07
CA PHE A 480 23.56 12.16 -24.55
C PHE A 480 23.40 12.30 -23.03
N GLN A 481 24.51 12.36 -22.29
CA GLN A 481 24.50 12.64 -20.85
C GLN A 481 23.92 14.02 -20.54
N GLY A 482 24.22 15.04 -21.35
CA GLY A 482 23.68 16.40 -21.20
C GLY A 482 22.17 16.48 -21.39
N ILE A 483 21.61 15.79 -22.38
CA ILE A 483 20.15 15.75 -22.63
C ILE A 483 19.42 15.06 -21.47
N TYR A 484 19.96 13.94 -20.98
CA TYR A 484 19.36 13.20 -19.87
C TYR A 484 19.42 13.99 -18.55
N LEU A 485 20.55 14.65 -18.27
CA LEU A 485 20.70 15.54 -17.12
C LEU A 485 19.75 16.74 -17.20
N GLY A 486 19.57 17.33 -18.39
CA GLY A 486 18.63 18.43 -18.62
C GLY A 486 17.17 18.05 -18.34
N LEU A 487 16.74 16.87 -18.77
CA LEU A 487 15.39 16.35 -18.51
C LEU A 487 15.15 16.05 -17.02
N ALA A 488 16.15 15.48 -16.34
CA ALA A 488 16.09 15.23 -14.90
C ALA A 488 15.98 16.54 -14.10
N VAL A 489 16.78 17.55 -14.44
CA VAL A 489 16.74 18.88 -13.82
C VAL A 489 15.40 19.58 -14.10
N GLY A 490 14.86 19.50 -15.33
CA GLY A 490 13.57 20.10 -15.66
C GLY A 490 12.39 19.51 -14.88
N LEU A 491 12.38 18.19 -14.66
CA LEU A 491 11.37 17.51 -13.83
C LEU A 491 11.47 17.92 -12.36
N ILE A 492 12.69 18.08 -11.84
CA ILE A 492 12.94 18.55 -10.47
C ILE A 492 12.44 19.99 -10.31
N VAL A 493 12.77 20.91 -11.23
CA VAL A 493 12.32 22.32 -11.17
C VAL A 493 10.80 22.43 -11.22
N THR A 494 10.13 21.64 -12.07
CA THR A 494 8.66 21.66 -12.18
C THR A 494 7.98 21.14 -10.90
N ALA A 495 8.57 20.14 -10.23
CA ALA A 495 8.10 19.66 -8.94
C ALA A 495 8.31 20.68 -7.81
N PHE A 496 9.41 21.46 -7.88
CA PHE A 496 9.69 22.57 -6.96
C PHE A 496 8.62 23.68 -7.05
N ASP A 497 8.25 24.09 -8.27
CA ASP A 497 7.28 25.17 -8.48
C ASP A 497 5.85 24.77 -8.04
N GLY A 498 5.43 23.54 -8.31
CA GLY A 498 4.13 23.03 -7.86
C GLY A 498 4.00 22.95 -6.33
N THR A 499 5.11 22.65 -5.65
CA THR A 499 5.16 22.50 -4.18
C THR A 499 5.24 23.85 -3.48
N ARG A 500 6.02 24.80 -4.01
CA ARG A 500 6.06 26.20 -3.54
C ARG A 500 4.67 26.83 -3.55
N ALA A 501 3.92 26.61 -4.63
CA ALA A 501 2.57 27.13 -4.80
C ALA A 501 1.57 26.54 -3.77
N TYR A 502 1.78 25.30 -3.32
CA TYR A 502 0.99 24.69 -2.24
C TYR A 502 1.29 25.33 -0.88
N PHE A 503 2.55 25.61 -0.55
CA PHE A 503 2.93 26.23 0.72
C PHE A 503 2.56 27.71 0.82
N GLU A 504 2.62 28.47 -0.28
CA GLU A 504 2.11 29.84 -0.34
C GLU A 504 0.58 29.93 -0.08
N ARG A 505 -0.16 28.82 -0.18
CA ARG A 505 -1.59 28.74 0.21
C ARG A 505 -1.86 28.31 1.65
N VAL A 506 -0.90 27.68 2.33
CA VAL A 506 -1.08 27.25 3.72
C VAL A 506 -0.70 28.39 4.68
N ASN A 507 0.14 29.32 4.21
CA ASN A 507 0.56 30.50 4.98
C ASN A 507 -0.28 31.76 4.73
N ASN A 508 -1.15 31.76 3.72
CA ASN A 508 -2.17 32.79 3.48
C ASN A 508 -3.54 32.23 3.84
#